data_AF-A0A437PEF6-F1
#
_entry.id   AF-A0A437PEF6-F1
#
_cell.length_a   1.000
_cell.length_b   1.000
_cell.length_c   1.000
_cell.angle_alpha   90.00
_cell.angle_beta   90.00
_cell.angle_gamma   90.00
#
_symmetry.space_group_name_H-M   'P 1'
#
loop_
_entity.id
_entity.type
_entity.pdbx_description
1 polymer ?
#
loop_
_entity_poly.entity_id
_entity_poly.type
_entity_poly.pdbx_seq_one_letter_code
_entity_poly.pdbx_strand_id
1 'polypeptide(L)'
;MGRGAALAALAVALAATGAAADADSARRYASEGRAALARGDAAAALAAYDAALAQLGDHMAPAGTIDDTGLHLALADAKARQGDPAAAARLKARVVATRLSFPPHR
;
A
#
# COMPACT_ATOMS: atom_id res chain seq x y z
N MET A 1 -11.22 9.41 38.25
CA MET A 1 -10.27 9.45 37.12
C MET A 1 -10.59 8.40 36.03
N GLY A 2 -11.85 8.09 35.72
CA GLY A 2 -12.19 6.92 34.87
C GLY A 2 -12.64 7.19 33.43
N ARG A 3 -13.03 8.43 33.06
CA ARG A 3 -13.66 8.70 31.76
C ARG A 3 -12.66 8.96 30.63
N GLY A 4 -11.48 9.51 30.93
CA GLY A 4 -10.44 9.80 29.92
C GLY A 4 -9.77 8.55 29.37
N ALA A 5 -9.50 7.55 30.21
CA ALA A 5 -8.87 6.30 29.79
C ALA A 5 -9.79 5.42 28.92
N ALA A 6 -11.11 5.40 29.22
CA ALA A 6 -12.08 4.64 28.45
C ALA A 6 -12.32 5.22 27.03
N LEU A 7 -12.35 6.55 26.89
CA LEU A 7 -12.45 7.22 25.59
C LEU A 7 -11.18 7.04 24.74
N ALA A 8 -10.00 7.10 25.37
CA ALA A 8 -8.74 6.85 24.68
C ALA A 8 -8.64 5.40 24.17
N ALA A 9 -9.05 4.42 24.99
CA ALA A 9 -9.06 3.01 24.58
C ALA A 9 -10.05 2.73 23.43
N LEU A 10 -11.22 3.38 23.44
CA LEU A 10 -12.21 3.25 22.37
C LEU A 10 -11.73 3.86 21.05
N ALA A 11 -11.06 5.02 21.10
CA ALA A 11 -10.48 5.65 19.91
C ALA A 11 -9.37 4.79 19.28
N VAL A 12 -8.51 4.20 20.11
CA VAL A 12 -7.46 3.27 19.64
C VAL A 12 -8.06 1.99 19.04
N ALA A 13 -9.14 1.46 19.63
CA ALA A 13 -9.83 0.30 19.08
C ALA A 13 -10.48 0.59 17.72
N LEU A 14 -11.16 1.73 17.57
CA LEU A 14 -11.79 2.13 16.31
C LEU A 14 -10.75 2.36 15.20
N ALA A 15 -9.65 3.03 15.52
CA ALA A 15 -8.54 3.24 14.59
C ALA A 15 -7.90 1.92 14.15
N ALA A 16 -7.78 0.94 15.07
CA ALA A 16 -7.26 -0.39 14.76
C ALA A 16 -8.19 -1.18 13.82
N THR A 17 -9.51 -1.04 13.97
CA THR A 17 -10.48 -1.67 13.08
C THR A 17 -10.44 -1.06 11.68
N GLY A 18 -10.30 0.27 11.57
CA GLY A 18 -10.12 0.96 10.28
C GLY A 18 -8.85 0.50 9.56
N ALA A 19 -7.70 0.54 10.24
CA ALA A 19 -6.42 0.12 9.66
C ALA A 19 -6.41 -1.36 9.19
N ALA A 20 -7.12 -2.25 9.89
CA ALA A 20 -7.27 -3.64 9.46
C ALA A 20 -8.11 -3.75 8.18
N ALA A 21 -9.21 -3.00 8.07
CA ALA A 21 -10.05 -2.96 6.87
C ALA A 21 -9.31 -2.37 5.65
N ASP A 22 -8.47 -1.36 5.88
CA ASP A 22 -7.62 -0.75 4.84
C ASP A 22 -6.57 -1.75 4.35
N ALA A 23 -5.93 -2.49 5.26
CA ALA A 23 -4.96 -3.53 4.91
C ALA A 23 -5.58 -4.70 4.12
N ASP A 24 -6.79 -5.13 4.46
CA ASP A 24 -7.50 -6.18 3.72
C ASP A 24 -7.91 -5.71 2.32
N SER A 25 -8.39 -4.47 2.20
CA SER A 25 -8.69 -3.84 0.91
C SER A 25 -7.43 -3.74 0.04
N ALA A 26 -6.30 -3.32 0.62
CA ALA A 26 -5.02 -3.27 -0.06
C ALA A 26 -4.56 -4.65 -0.56
N ARG A 27 -4.72 -5.71 0.25
CA ARG A 27 -4.37 -7.10 -0.15
C ARG A 27 -5.20 -7.58 -1.32
N ARG A 28 -6.50 -7.25 -1.33
CA ARG A 28 -7.40 -7.58 -2.43
C ARG A 28 -6.95 -6.92 -3.72
N TYR A 29 -6.75 -5.60 -3.72
CA TYR A 29 -6.25 -4.87 -4.87
C TYR A 29 -4.88 -5.37 -5.35
N ALA A 30 -3.97 -5.70 -4.42
CA ALA A 30 -2.68 -6.30 -4.75
C ALA A 30 -2.82 -7.65 -5.48
N SER A 31 -3.82 -8.45 -5.10
CA SER A 31 -4.12 -9.73 -5.76
C SER A 31 -4.69 -9.53 -7.17
N GLU A 32 -5.60 -8.56 -7.33
CA GLU A 32 -6.14 -8.16 -8.63
C GLU A 32 -5.03 -7.66 -9.57
N GLY A 33 -4.09 -6.84 -9.06
CA GLY A 33 -2.93 -6.38 -9.81
C GLY A 33 -1.98 -7.50 -10.23
N ARG A 34 -1.74 -8.48 -9.36
CA ARG A 34 -0.93 -9.67 -9.70
C ARG A 34 -1.60 -10.49 -10.81
N ALA A 35 -2.91 -10.68 -10.72
CA ALA A 35 -3.68 -11.40 -11.73
C ALA A 35 -3.66 -10.67 -13.09
N ALA A 36 -3.74 -9.33 -13.09
CA ALA A 36 -3.63 -8.52 -14.30
C ALA A 36 -2.23 -8.61 -14.94
N LEU A 37 -1.16 -8.55 -14.14
CA LEU A 37 0.21 -8.77 -14.62
C LEU A 37 0.38 -10.15 -15.26
N ALA A 38 -0.17 -11.20 -14.64
CA ALA A 38 -0.10 -12.57 -15.17
C ALA A 38 -0.81 -12.72 -16.52
N ARG A 39 -1.84 -11.89 -16.78
CA ARG A 39 -2.54 -11.81 -18.08
C ARG A 39 -1.86 -10.89 -19.11
N GLY A 40 -0.79 -10.22 -18.73
CA GLY A 40 -0.13 -9.21 -19.57
C GLY A 40 -0.88 -7.86 -19.64
N ASP A 41 -1.92 -7.66 -18.83
CA ASP A 41 -2.68 -6.41 -18.78
C ASP A 41 -2.01 -5.44 -17.80
N ALA A 42 -1.01 -4.73 -18.32
CA ALA A 42 -0.22 -3.79 -17.52
C ALA A 42 -1.02 -2.57 -17.06
N ALA A 43 -2.06 -2.15 -17.82
CA ALA A 43 -2.89 -1.02 -17.45
C ALA A 43 -3.80 -1.35 -16.27
N ALA A 44 -4.48 -2.50 -16.32
CA ALA A 44 -5.28 -2.97 -15.19
C ALA A 44 -4.41 -3.25 -13.95
N ALA A 45 -3.19 -3.76 -14.16
CA ALA A 45 -2.25 -3.98 -13.07
C ALA A 45 -1.86 -2.67 -12.36
N LEU A 46 -1.53 -1.62 -13.12
CA LEU A 46 -1.21 -0.30 -12.56
C LEU A 46 -2.37 0.26 -11.75
N ALA A 47 -3.59 0.26 -12.31
CA ALA A 47 -4.78 0.75 -11.62
C ALA A 47 -5.03 0.00 -10.30
N ALA A 48 -4.87 -1.32 -10.30
CA ALA A 48 -5.05 -2.12 -9.10
C ALA A 48 -3.95 -1.85 -8.05
N TYR A 49 -2.68 -1.70 -8.44
CA TYR A 49 -1.64 -1.35 -7.48
C TYR A 49 -1.77 0.07 -6.95
N ASP A 50 -2.25 1.02 -7.75
CA ASP A 50 -2.56 2.38 -7.28
C ASP A 50 -3.70 2.38 -6.26
N ALA A 51 -4.75 1.60 -6.50
CA ALA A 51 -5.81 1.40 -5.51
C ALA A 51 -5.27 0.78 -4.21
N ALA A 52 -4.38 -0.21 -4.30
CA ALA A 52 -3.74 -0.81 -3.13
C ALA A 52 -2.89 0.21 -2.34
N LEU A 53 -2.10 1.04 -3.04
CA LEU A 53 -1.29 2.08 -2.40
C LEU A 53 -2.15 3.16 -1.74
N ALA A 54 -3.28 3.52 -2.33
CA ALA A 54 -4.22 4.47 -1.74
C ALA A 54 -4.82 3.97 -0.42
N GLN A 55 -5.10 2.66 -0.31
CA GLN A 55 -5.55 2.05 0.96
C GLN A 55 -4.43 2.03 2.01
N LEU A 56 -3.18 1.82 1.58
CA LEU A 56 -2.02 1.81 2.48
C LEU A 56 -1.53 3.21 2.86
N GLY A 57 -2.05 4.27 2.23
CA GLY A 57 -1.69 5.66 2.49
C GLY A 57 -0.18 5.93 2.44
N ASP A 58 0.25 6.98 3.14
CA ASP A 58 1.65 7.37 3.28
C ASP A 58 2.33 6.68 4.47
N HIS A 59 1.97 5.43 4.77
CA HIS A 59 2.60 4.70 5.86
C HIS A 59 4.12 4.65 5.66
N MET A 60 4.81 5.46 6.48
CA MET A 60 6.25 5.56 6.53
C MET A 60 6.79 4.24 7.09
N ALA A 61 7.88 3.76 6.48
CA ALA A 61 8.62 2.64 7.04
C ALA A 61 8.98 2.93 8.52
N PRO A 62 9.04 1.92 9.41
CA PRO A 62 9.39 2.12 10.80
C PRO A 62 10.69 2.92 10.95
N ALA A 63 10.75 3.78 11.97
CA ALA A 63 11.90 4.64 12.22
C ALA A 63 13.21 3.84 12.22
N GLY A 64 14.21 4.33 11.49
CA GLY A 64 15.48 3.61 11.25
C GLY A 64 15.51 2.74 10.00
N THR A 65 14.39 2.63 9.27
CA THR A 65 14.34 2.01 7.95
C THR A 65 14.60 3.05 6.87
N ILE A 66 15.45 2.71 5.90
CA ILE A 66 15.57 3.51 4.68
C ILE A 66 14.28 3.29 3.87
N ASP A 67 13.40 4.28 3.86
CA ASP A 67 12.19 4.25 3.04
C ASP A 67 12.52 4.66 1.60
N ASP A 68 12.73 3.65 0.75
CA ASP A 68 12.95 3.85 -0.68
C ASP A 68 11.63 3.83 -1.49
N THR A 69 10.47 3.88 -0.82
CA THR A 69 9.16 3.84 -1.47
C THR A 69 9.01 4.99 -2.46
N GLY A 70 9.34 6.21 -2.04
CA GLY A 70 9.23 7.40 -2.91
C GLY A 70 10.08 7.26 -4.18
N LEU A 71 11.27 6.67 -4.06
CA LEU A 71 12.16 6.40 -5.20
C LEU A 71 11.54 5.37 -6.15
N HIS A 72 11.01 4.27 -5.62
CA HIS A 72 10.38 3.22 -6.42
C HIS A 72 9.12 3.69 -7.14
N LEU A 73 8.31 4.56 -6.51
CA LEU A 73 7.14 5.16 -7.12
C LEU A 73 7.54 6.14 -8.24
N ALA A 74 8.52 7.01 -7.99
CA ALA A 74 9.04 7.91 -9.03
C ALA A 74 9.61 7.15 -10.23
N LEU A 75 10.30 6.02 -9.99
CA LEU A 75 10.79 5.15 -11.06
C LEU A 75 9.64 4.46 -11.80
N ALA A 76 8.57 4.04 -11.10
CA ALA A 76 7.39 3.47 -11.72
C ALA A 76 6.72 4.46 -12.67
N ASP A 77 6.56 5.72 -12.24
CA ASP A 77 5.98 6.78 -13.06
C ASP A 77 6.87 7.13 -14.26
N ALA A 78 8.20 7.12 -14.08
CA ALA A 78 9.13 7.26 -15.19
C ALA A 78 8.98 6.12 -16.22
N LYS A 79 8.84 4.88 -15.77
CA LYS A 79 8.62 3.72 -16.65
C LYS A 79 7.30 3.78 -17.40
N ALA A 80 6.22 4.20 -16.73
CA ALA A 80 4.93 4.40 -17.37
C ALA A 80 5.01 5.46 -18.49
N ARG A 81 5.67 6.59 -18.22
CA ARG A 81 5.88 7.67 -19.23
C ARG A 81 6.80 7.25 -20.38
N GLN A 82 7.71 6.30 -20.16
CA GLN A 82 8.58 5.72 -21.20
C GLN A 82 7.85 4.68 -22.07
N GLY A 83 6.57 4.38 -21.81
CA GLY A 83 5.83 3.36 -22.54
C GLY A 83 6.11 1.93 -22.06
N ASP A 84 6.66 1.76 -20.85
CA ASP A 84 6.86 0.46 -20.20
C ASP A 84 5.95 0.32 -18.97
N PRO A 85 4.63 0.20 -19.18
CA PRO A 85 3.66 0.07 -18.08
C PRO A 85 3.85 -1.24 -17.30
N ALA A 86 4.46 -2.27 -17.91
CA ALA A 86 4.71 -3.54 -17.25
C ALA A 86 5.83 -3.42 -16.21
N ALA A 87 6.93 -2.70 -16.52
CA ALA A 87 7.94 -2.39 -15.51
C ALA A 87 7.39 -1.47 -14.41
N ALA A 88 6.57 -0.49 -14.78
CA ALA A 88 5.89 0.38 -13.80
C ALA A 88 5.03 -0.43 -12.83
N ALA A 89 4.19 -1.33 -13.34
CA ALA A 89 3.35 -2.21 -12.53
C ALA A 89 4.17 -3.11 -11.59
N ARG A 90 5.30 -3.67 -12.06
CA ARG A 90 6.20 -4.48 -11.23
C ARG A 90 6.83 -3.69 -10.09
N LEU A 91 7.20 -2.43 -10.33
CA LEU A 91 7.74 -1.55 -9.29
C LEU A 91 6.68 -1.24 -8.23
N LYS A 92 5.45 -0.88 -8.64
CA LYS A 92 4.35 -0.65 -7.70
C LYS A 92 3.98 -1.93 -6.93
N ALA A 93 4.02 -3.10 -7.58
CA ALA A 93 3.83 -4.39 -6.91
C ALA A 93 4.83 -4.62 -5.78
N ARG A 94 6.10 -4.28 -6.00
CA ARG A 94 7.16 -4.39 -4.99
C ARG A 94 6.89 -3.47 -3.79
N VAL A 95 6.53 -2.21 -4.05
CA VAL A 95 6.18 -1.25 -2.98
C VAL A 95 5.01 -1.76 -2.15
N VAL A 96 3.93 -2.20 -2.81
CA VAL A 96 2.74 -2.74 -2.12
C VAL A 96 3.10 -3.95 -1.26
N ALA A 97 3.91 -4.88 -1.79
CA ALA A 97 4.34 -6.06 -1.04
C ALA A 97 5.18 -5.67 0.20
N THR A 98 6.11 -4.73 0.05
CA THR A 98 6.92 -4.21 1.16
C THR A 98 6.03 -3.57 2.23
N ARG A 99 5.11 -2.68 1.83
CA ARG A 99 4.20 -2.00 2.78
C ARG A 99 3.26 -2.96 3.50
N LEU A 100 2.79 -4.01 2.82
CA LEU A 100 1.98 -5.07 3.46
C LEU A 100 2.79 -5.97 4.41
N SER A 101 4.12 -5.99 4.28
CA SER A 101 5.00 -6.77 5.16
C SER A 101 5.31 -6.08 6.48
N PHE A 102 5.11 -4.76 6.56
CA PHE A 102 5.16 -4.00 7.80
C PHE A 102 3.74 -3.86 8.35
N PRO A 103 3.37 -4.57 9.43
CA PRO A 103 2.11 -4.28 10.10
C PRO A 103 2.12 -2.81 10.55
N PRO A 104 0.97 -2.11 10.55
CA PRO A 104 0.92 -0.70 10.93
C PRO A 104 1.55 -0.53 12.32
N HIS A 105 2.72 0.12 12.35
CA HIS A 105 3.38 0.48 13.59
C HIS A 105 2.55 1.59 14.24
N ARG A 106 1.96 1.27 15.39
CA ARG A 106 1.23 2.22 16.24
C ARG A 106 2.17 3.20 16.92
#